data_AF-A0A7J4EU48-F1
#
_entry.id   AF-A0A7J4EU48-F1
#
_cell.length_a   1.000
_cell.length_b   1.000
_cell.length_c   1.000
_cell.angle_alpha   90.00
_cell.angle_beta   90.00
_cell.angle_gamma   90.00
#
_symmetry.space_group_name_H-M   'P 1'
#
loop_
_entity.id
_entity.type
_entity.pdbx_description
1 polymer ?
#
loop_
_entity_poly.entity_id
_entity_poly.type
_entity_poly.pdbx_seq_one_letter_code
_entity_poly.pdbx_strand_id
1 'polypeptide(L)'
;MSISERTIIVHGDVGSVEDEFYLRMRDLVRDYKPEKVIYICLNKPARVIEEKMNLSKYMDILYIDAVSKEESEIRSDIIYLDRPTDYNSLLELLNQELKKKSIVVLDNLHSIFLYNNHDRVLLFLKNLFNEISEMGSYLVSYLVKLSLETEVEKTVLSFADRIIDLPVQKSRWDEWNRMTFNDLFAIRSPLLYIIFTVQLVIASILVLIMLYLFWKV
;
A
#
# COMPACT_ATOMS: atom_id res chain seq x y z
N MET A 1 20.82 5.55 -5.55
CA MET A 1 20.08 6.62 -4.83
C MET A 1 21.06 7.70 -4.42
N SER A 2 20.69 8.96 -4.54
CA SER A 2 21.45 10.07 -3.94
C SER A 2 21.46 9.91 -2.42
N ILE A 3 22.60 10.13 -1.77
CA ILE A 3 22.76 10.03 -0.30
C ILE A 3 21.85 11.03 0.45
N SER A 4 21.29 12.02 -0.27
CA SER A 4 20.47 13.09 0.29
C SER A 4 18.99 12.74 0.49
N GLU A 5 18.43 11.76 -0.24
CA GLU A 5 17.00 11.42 -0.15
C GLU A 5 16.81 10.34 0.89
N ARG A 6 16.47 10.68 2.14
CA ARG A 6 16.40 9.72 3.26
C ARG A 6 14.98 9.37 3.64
N THR A 7 14.03 10.25 3.37
CA THR A 7 12.61 10.04 3.65
C THR A 7 11.85 9.79 2.34
N ILE A 8 11.21 8.63 2.25
CA ILE A 8 10.56 8.15 1.03
C ILE A 8 9.11 7.79 1.34
N ILE A 9 8.18 8.38 0.59
CA ILE A 9 6.76 8.00 0.63
C ILE A 9 6.34 7.43 -0.72
N VAL A 10 5.77 6.22 -0.70
CA VAL A 10 5.06 5.66 -1.86
C VAL A 10 3.60 6.08 -1.79
N HIS A 11 3.11 6.76 -2.81
CA HIS A 11 1.78 7.38 -2.82
C HIS A 11 0.95 6.82 -3.96
N GLY A 12 -0.20 6.20 -3.68
CA GLY A 12 -0.97 5.52 -4.73
C GLY A 12 -2.31 4.96 -4.25
N ASP A 13 -3.03 4.29 -5.13
CA ASP A 13 -4.34 3.71 -4.79
C ASP A 13 -4.24 2.47 -3.89
N VAL A 14 -5.37 2.13 -3.27
CA VAL A 14 -5.53 0.91 -2.46
C VAL A 14 -5.16 -0.32 -3.30
N GLY A 15 -4.28 -1.17 -2.77
CA GLY A 15 -3.79 -2.39 -3.42
C GLY A 15 -2.44 -2.18 -4.11
N SER A 16 -2.37 -1.31 -5.12
CA SER A 16 -1.11 -1.10 -5.87
C SER A 16 -0.01 -0.47 -5.02
N VAL A 17 -0.37 0.42 -4.09
CA VAL A 17 0.61 1.15 -3.28
C VAL A 17 1.35 0.24 -2.32
N GLU A 18 0.66 -0.74 -1.72
CA GLU A 18 1.23 -1.63 -0.71
C GLU A 18 2.25 -2.59 -1.35
N ASP A 19 1.90 -3.17 -2.50
CA ASP A 19 2.77 -4.11 -3.20
C ASP A 19 4.03 -3.42 -3.76
N GLU A 20 3.85 -2.22 -4.34
CA GLU A 20 4.97 -1.39 -4.78
C GLU A 20 5.84 -0.96 -3.60
N PHE A 21 5.24 -0.59 -2.47
CA PHE A 21 5.98 -0.26 -1.25
C PHE A 21 6.90 -1.41 -0.81
N TYR A 22 6.41 -2.65 -0.77
CA TYR A 22 7.26 -3.80 -0.43
C TYR A 22 8.33 -4.08 -1.47
N LEU A 23 8.07 -3.83 -2.76
CA LEU A 23 9.10 -3.91 -3.80
C LEU A 23 10.21 -2.87 -3.56
N ARG A 24 9.84 -1.61 -3.31
CA ARG A 24 10.79 -0.52 -3.06
C ARG A 24 11.59 -0.70 -1.79
N MET A 25 10.96 -1.21 -0.74
CA MET A 25 11.65 -1.53 0.51
C MET A 25 12.68 -2.64 0.30
N ARG A 26 12.35 -3.71 -0.46
CA ARG A 26 13.32 -4.76 -0.83
C ARG A 26 14.50 -4.23 -1.63
N ASP A 27 14.23 -3.38 -2.62
CA ASP A 27 15.29 -2.71 -3.40
C ASP A 27 16.18 -1.85 -2.51
N LEU A 28 15.59 -1.05 -1.61
CA LEU A 28 16.34 -0.20 -0.69
C LEU A 28 17.22 -1.03 0.24
N VAL A 29 16.69 -2.10 0.84
CA VAL A 29 17.49 -2.97 1.71
C VAL A 29 18.67 -3.58 0.94
N ARG A 30 18.44 -4.08 -0.28
CA ARG A 30 19.48 -4.67 -1.12
C ARG A 30 20.60 -3.67 -1.43
N ASP A 31 20.23 -2.45 -1.77
CA ASP A 31 21.16 -1.43 -2.25
C ASP A 31 21.88 -0.73 -1.08
N TYR A 32 21.17 -0.44 0.01
CA TYR A 32 21.69 0.26 1.18
C TYR A 32 22.45 -0.66 2.14
N LYS A 33 22.06 -1.93 2.23
CA LYS A 33 22.59 -2.93 3.18
C LYS A 33 22.57 -2.40 4.62
N PRO A 34 21.38 -2.12 5.18
CA PRO A 34 21.25 -1.63 6.55
C PRO A 34 21.81 -2.63 7.55
N GLU A 35 22.27 -2.13 8.69
CA GLU A 35 22.61 -2.97 9.83
C GLU A 35 21.37 -3.53 10.53
N LYS A 36 20.27 -2.76 10.49
CA LYS A 36 18.99 -3.09 11.13
C LYS A 36 17.82 -2.48 10.37
N VAL A 37 16.73 -3.23 10.28
CA VAL A 37 15.43 -2.70 9.84
C VAL A 37 14.49 -2.64 11.03
N ILE A 38 13.87 -1.49 11.24
CA ILE A 38 12.87 -1.29 12.30
C ILE A 38 11.53 -1.10 11.60
N TYR A 39 10.60 -2.05 11.77
CA TYR A 39 9.29 -2.01 11.15
C TYR A 39 8.22 -1.66 12.17
N ILE A 40 7.62 -0.49 12.03
CA ILE A 40 6.56 0.02 12.88
C ILE A 40 5.21 -0.39 12.29
N CYS A 41 4.55 -1.32 12.96
CA CYS A 41 3.28 -1.88 12.55
C CYS A 41 2.14 -1.06 13.14
N LEU A 42 1.48 -0.24 12.31
CA LEU A 42 0.35 0.61 12.73
C LEU A 42 -1.00 0.10 12.20
N ASN A 43 -0.97 -0.74 11.16
CA ASN A 43 -2.17 -1.24 10.49
C ASN A 43 -2.40 -2.75 10.66
N LYS A 44 -1.33 -3.55 10.56
CA LYS A 44 -1.39 -5.02 10.61
C LYS A 44 -0.43 -5.55 11.68
N PRO A 45 -0.75 -6.67 12.36
CA PRO A 45 0.17 -7.33 13.29
C PRO A 45 1.52 -7.68 12.66
N ALA A 46 2.58 -7.68 13.47
CA ALA A 46 3.94 -8.00 13.02
C ALA A 46 4.05 -9.35 12.28
N ARG A 47 3.32 -10.37 12.76
CA ARG A 47 3.28 -11.72 12.12
C ARG A 47 2.80 -11.67 10.67
N VAL A 48 1.77 -10.88 10.38
CA VAL A 48 1.20 -10.73 9.03
C VAL A 48 2.21 -10.05 8.10
N ILE A 49 2.92 -9.05 8.62
CA ILE A 49 3.97 -8.36 7.86
C ILE A 49 5.17 -9.28 7.60
N GLU A 50 5.61 -10.03 8.61
CA GLU A 50 6.71 -10.98 8.51
C GLU A 50 6.46 -12.01 7.39
N GLU A 51 5.28 -12.61 7.37
CA GLU A 51 4.87 -13.56 6.33
C GLU A 51 4.87 -12.92 4.93
N LYS A 52 4.37 -11.68 4.82
CA LYS A 52 4.27 -10.97 3.53
C LYS A 52 5.64 -10.55 2.99
N MET A 53 6.53 -10.06 3.85
CA MET A 53 7.85 -9.58 3.42
C MET A 53 8.84 -10.72 3.20
N ASN A 54 8.77 -11.79 4.01
CA ASN A 54 9.71 -12.91 4.02
C ASN A 54 11.19 -12.44 4.04
N LEU A 55 11.45 -11.32 4.73
CA LEU A 55 12.78 -10.70 4.81
C LEU A 55 13.56 -11.10 6.05
N SER A 56 12.90 -11.62 7.10
CA SER A 56 13.55 -12.05 8.35
C SER A 56 14.62 -13.13 8.13
N LYS A 57 14.57 -13.87 7.02
CA LYS A 57 15.61 -14.83 6.63
C LYS A 57 16.94 -14.20 6.20
N TYR A 58 16.94 -12.90 5.88
CA TYR A 58 18.06 -12.24 5.21
C TYR A 58 18.63 -11.07 6.00
N MET A 59 17.95 -10.60 7.05
CA MET A 59 18.38 -9.45 7.86
C MET A 59 17.73 -9.47 9.24
N ASP A 60 18.35 -8.73 10.17
CA ASP A 60 17.78 -8.43 11.48
C ASP A 60 16.66 -7.38 11.33
N ILE A 61 15.43 -7.79 11.65
CA ILE A 61 14.24 -6.93 11.62
C ILE A 61 13.69 -6.88 13.04
N LEU A 62 13.61 -5.67 13.59
CA LEU A 62 12.86 -5.40 14.80
C LEU A 62 11.47 -4.93 14.43
N TYR A 63 10.45 -5.61 14.92
CA TYR A 63 9.07 -5.17 14.77
C TYR A 63 8.64 -4.40 16.01
N ILE A 64 8.07 -3.21 15.82
CA ILE A 64 7.35 -2.48 16.86
C ILE A 64 5.86 -2.63 16.54
N ASP A 65 5.17 -3.52 17.26
CA ASP A 65 3.77 -3.84 17.01
C ASP A 65 2.86 -2.97 17.87
N ALA A 66 2.14 -2.04 17.22
CA ALA A 66 1.17 -1.18 17.87
C ALA A 66 -0.29 -1.65 17.68
N VAL A 67 -0.49 -2.75 16.96
CA VAL A 67 -1.81 -3.30 16.60
C VAL A 67 -2.18 -4.44 17.53
N SER A 68 -1.24 -5.37 17.74
CA SER A 68 -1.43 -6.52 18.61
C SER A 68 -1.22 -6.13 20.06
N LYS A 69 -2.10 -6.56 20.95
CA LYS A 69 -1.79 -6.60 22.38
C LYS A 69 -0.91 -7.82 22.62
N GLU A 70 0.10 -7.65 23.48
CA GLU A 70 1.08 -8.66 23.91
C GLU A 70 0.53 -10.09 23.74
N GLU A 71 1.03 -10.81 22.73
CA GLU A 71 0.67 -12.20 22.52
C GLU A 71 1.39 -13.07 23.56
N SER A 72 0.84 -14.25 23.87
CA SER A 72 1.37 -15.16 24.89
C SER A 72 2.81 -15.67 24.63
N GLU A 73 3.37 -15.43 23.46
CA GLU A 73 4.73 -15.80 23.08
C GLU A 73 5.63 -14.57 23.07
N ILE A 74 6.48 -14.45 24.09
CA ILE A 74 7.51 -13.41 24.16
C ILE A 74 8.56 -13.71 23.07
N ARG A 75 8.53 -12.90 22.01
CA ARG A 75 9.51 -12.92 20.92
C ARG A 75 10.50 -11.77 21.09
N SER A 76 11.79 -12.05 20.96
CA SER A 76 12.84 -11.03 21.13
C SER A 76 12.93 -10.01 19.99
N ASP A 77 12.33 -10.32 18.85
CA ASP A 77 12.31 -9.49 17.63
C ASP A 77 11.03 -8.66 17.49
N ILE A 78 10.13 -8.71 18.49
CA ILE A 78 8.88 -7.94 18.51
C ILE A 78 8.78 -7.19 19.84
N ILE A 79 8.60 -5.87 19.76
CA ILE A 79 8.27 -5.01 20.90
C ILE A 79 6.82 -4.58 20.73
N TYR A 80 5.98 -4.90 21.71
CA TYR A 80 4.57 -4.52 21.70
C TYR A 80 4.39 -3.15 22.33
N LEU A 81 3.63 -2.27 21.67
CA LEU A 81 3.15 -1.03 22.25
C LEU A 81 1.76 -1.23 22.85
N ASP A 82 1.51 -0.61 24.00
CA ASP A 82 0.19 -0.65 24.64
C ASP A 82 -0.91 -0.06 23.74
N ARG A 83 -0.57 0.97 22.97
CA ARG A 83 -1.50 1.72 22.11
C ARG A 83 -0.80 2.24 20.85
N PRO A 84 -1.52 2.29 19.70
CA PRO A 84 -1.06 2.97 18.48
C PRO A 84 -0.72 4.46 18.68
N THR A 85 -1.28 5.08 19.72
CA THR A 85 -1.14 6.51 19.99
C THR A 85 -0.06 6.86 21.00
N ASP A 86 0.70 5.87 21.48
CA ASP A 86 1.82 6.10 22.41
C ASP A 86 3.07 6.56 21.67
N TYR A 87 3.00 7.78 21.14
CA TYR A 87 4.06 8.38 20.35
C TYR A 87 5.34 8.61 21.16
N ASN A 88 5.22 8.84 22.47
CA ASN A 88 6.39 9.04 23.32
C ASN A 88 7.16 7.73 23.48
N SER A 89 6.48 6.64 23.83
CA SER A 89 7.13 5.33 23.92
C SER A 89 7.69 4.88 22.57
N LEU A 90 6.99 5.16 21.47
CA LEU A 90 7.51 4.87 20.12
C LEU A 90 8.82 5.63 19.83
N LEU A 91 8.88 6.93 20.13
CA LEU A 91 10.10 7.72 19.93
C LEU A 91 11.24 7.27 20.86
N GLU A 92 10.94 6.94 22.12
CA GLU A 92 11.93 6.41 23.06
C GLU A 92 12.51 5.08 22.57
N LEU A 93 11.67 4.16 22.11
CA LEU A 93 12.11 2.89 21.53
C LEU A 93 12.94 3.10 20.27
N LEU A 94 12.51 3.98 19.38
CA LEU A 94 13.27 4.31 18.18
C LEU A 94 14.64 4.89 18.54
N ASN A 95 14.72 5.77 19.54
CA ASN A 95 15.99 6.34 19.99
C ASN A 95 16.94 5.31 20.62
N GLN A 96 16.40 4.28 21.27
CA GLN A 96 17.20 3.18 21.82
C GLN A 96 17.70 2.23 20.72
N GLU A 97 16.88 1.99 19.71
CA GLU A 97 17.09 0.95 18.71
C GLU A 97 17.70 1.46 17.40
N LEU A 98 17.58 2.75 17.09
CA LEU A 98 18.20 3.35 15.92
C LEU A 98 19.72 3.28 16.05
N LYS A 99 20.31 2.56 15.11
CA LYS A 99 21.75 2.56 14.88
C LYS A 99 22.09 3.40 13.66
N LYS A 100 23.36 3.76 13.51
CA LYS A 100 23.87 4.29 12.24
C LYS A 100 23.56 3.26 11.14
N LYS A 101 23.02 3.73 10.03
CA LYS A 101 22.57 2.89 8.91
C LYS A 101 21.42 1.93 9.21
N SER A 102 20.33 2.48 9.76
CA SER A 102 19.07 1.74 9.89
C SER A 102 18.08 2.14 8.78
N ILE A 103 17.11 1.27 8.52
CA ILE A 103 15.89 1.64 7.77
C ILE A 103 14.72 1.55 8.75
N VAL A 104 13.97 2.63 8.88
CA VAL A 104 12.71 2.68 9.61
C VAL A 104 11.57 2.58 8.60
N VAL A 105 10.63 1.70 8.86
CA VAL A 105 9.49 1.43 7.99
C VAL A 105 8.20 1.74 8.74
N LEU A 106 7.33 2.58 8.18
CA LEU A 106 6.00 2.88 8.74
C LEU A 106 4.90 2.34 7.83
N ASP A 107 3.98 1.55 8.40
CA ASP A 107 2.85 0.92 7.70
C ASP A 107 1.52 1.13 8.45
N ASN A 108 0.54 1.83 7.90
CA ASN A 108 0.59 2.86 6.85
C ASN A 108 0.39 4.23 7.49
N LEU A 109 0.72 5.32 6.79
CA LEU A 109 0.57 6.66 7.37
C LEU A 109 -0.89 7.01 7.66
N HIS A 110 -1.85 6.51 6.89
CA HIS A 110 -3.27 6.75 7.14
C HIS A 110 -3.74 6.16 8.49
N SER A 111 -3.24 4.99 8.89
CA SER A 111 -3.65 4.30 10.12
C SER A 111 -3.38 5.11 11.38
N ILE A 112 -2.30 5.91 11.42
CA ILE A 112 -2.02 6.76 12.59
C ILE A 112 -3.03 7.91 12.75
N PHE A 113 -3.65 8.37 11.66
CA PHE A 113 -4.68 9.41 11.69
C PHE A 113 -6.03 8.89 12.19
N LEU A 114 -6.26 7.58 12.18
CA LEU A 114 -7.53 6.99 12.66
C LEU A 114 -7.73 7.10 14.17
N TYR A 115 -6.65 7.24 14.94
CA TYR A 115 -6.69 7.14 16.40
C TYR A 115 -6.50 8.49 17.13
N ASN A 116 -6.21 9.58 16.42
CA ASN A 116 -5.82 10.84 17.05
C ASN A 116 -6.14 12.07 16.20
N ASN A 117 -6.03 13.25 16.80
CA ASN A 117 -6.19 14.52 16.09
C ASN A 117 -5.08 14.73 15.05
N HIS A 118 -5.45 15.22 13.87
CA HIS A 118 -4.53 15.45 12.74
C HIS A 118 -3.32 16.30 13.11
N ASP A 119 -3.48 17.41 13.82
CA ASP A 119 -2.38 18.32 14.20
C ASP A 119 -1.33 17.61 15.05
N ARG A 120 -1.78 16.78 16.00
CA ARG A 120 -0.89 16.01 16.86
C ARG A 120 -0.11 14.95 16.07
N VAL A 121 -0.77 14.29 15.12
CA VAL A 121 -0.12 13.31 14.23
C VAL A 121 0.89 14.00 13.31
N LEU A 122 0.53 15.14 12.71
CA LEU A 122 1.42 15.90 11.84
C LEU A 122 2.67 16.37 12.58
N LEU A 123 2.54 16.87 13.81
CA LEU A 123 3.68 17.25 14.63
C LEU A 123 4.57 16.05 14.95
N PHE A 124 3.96 14.91 15.31
CA PHE A 124 4.70 13.67 15.56
C PHE A 124 5.47 13.21 14.31
N LEU A 125 4.80 13.11 13.15
CA LEU A 125 5.42 12.68 11.90
C LEU A 125 6.56 13.62 11.49
N LYS A 126 6.37 14.93 11.61
CA LYS A 126 7.43 15.90 11.32
C LYS A 126 8.67 15.68 12.19
N ASN A 127 8.48 15.49 13.49
CA ASN A 127 9.59 15.24 14.41
C ASN A 127 10.30 13.92 14.08
N LEU A 128 9.52 12.86 13.85
CA LEU A 128 10.01 11.54 13.50
C LEU A 128 10.85 11.55 12.21
N PHE A 129 10.37 12.22 11.16
CA PHE A 129 11.08 12.31 9.88
C PHE A 129 12.41 13.06 10.02
N ASN A 130 12.41 14.17 10.75
CA ASN A 130 13.63 14.95 11.02
C ASN A 130 14.64 14.12 11.81
N GLU A 131 14.21 13.50 12.90
CA GLU A 131 15.05 12.72 13.80
C GLU A 131 15.73 11.53 13.09
N ILE A 132 14.97 10.78 12.28
CA ILE A 132 15.53 9.66 11.50
C ILE A 132 16.52 10.15 10.44
N SER A 133 16.21 11.26 9.77
CA SER A 133 17.09 11.85 8.77
C SER A 133 18.41 12.35 9.38
N GLU A 134 18.35 13.02 10.53
CA GLU A 134 19.52 13.50 11.29
C GLU A 134 20.46 12.35 11.69
N MET A 135 19.91 11.18 12.03
CA MET A 135 20.69 10.01 12.42
C MET A 135 21.38 9.27 11.28
N GLY A 136 21.18 9.66 10.02
CA GLY A 136 21.80 8.93 8.89
C GLY A 136 20.99 7.76 8.37
N SER A 137 19.78 7.57 8.88
CA SER A 137 18.92 6.43 8.57
C SER A 137 17.89 6.79 7.50
N TYR A 138 17.30 5.77 6.88
CA TYR A 138 16.20 5.96 5.93
C TYR A 138 14.87 5.78 6.63
N LEU A 139 13.87 6.58 6.25
CA LEU A 139 12.46 6.32 6.55
C LEU A 139 11.75 5.98 5.26
N VAL A 140 11.02 4.87 5.24
CA VAL A 140 10.15 4.49 4.13
C VAL A 140 8.74 4.29 4.65
N SER A 141 7.78 4.87 3.96
CA SER A 141 6.38 4.66 4.26
C SER A 141 5.53 4.68 3.00
N TYR A 142 4.24 4.38 3.16
CA TYR A 142 3.27 4.53 2.09
C TYR A 142 2.01 5.24 2.57
N LEU A 143 1.38 5.94 1.63
CA LEU A 143 0.15 6.67 1.83
C LEU A 143 -0.83 6.34 0.70
N VAL A 144 -2.05 5.98 1.08
CA VAL A 144 -3.12 5.72 0.12
C VAL A 144 -3.70 7.05 -0.36
N LYS A 145 -3.82 7.25 -1.66
CA LYS A 145 -4.44 8.43 -2.28
C LYS A 145 -5.87 8.62 -1.77
N LEU A 146 -6.24 9.86 -1.47
CA LEU A 146 -7.59 10.24 -1.04
C LEU A 146 -8.03 9.59 0.29
N SER A 147 -7.08 9.04 1.05
CA SER A 147 -7.36 8.47 2.38
C SER A 147 -7.38 9.53 3.48
N LEU A 148 -6.84 10.73 3.20
CA LEU A 148 -6.80 11.86 4.12
C LEU A 148 -7.45 13.09 3.47
N GLU A 149 -7.79 14.07 4.28
CA GLU A 149 -8.14 15.40 3.79
C GLU A 149 -6.99 15.97 2.95
N THR A 150 -7.32 16.64 1.86
CA THR A 150 -6.35 17.09 0.84
C THR A 150 -5.23 17.95 1.42
N GLU A 151 -5.52 18.79 2.41
CA GLU A 151 -4.52 19.63 3.07
C GLU A 151 -3.57 18.83 3.96
N VAL A 152 -4.11 17.83 4.68
CA VAL A 152 -3.32 16.91 5.52
C VAL A 152 -2.43 16.04 4.64
N GLU A 153 -2.97 15.46 3.57
CA GLU A 153 -2.21 14.65 2.60
C GLU A 153 -1.02 15.44 2.04
N LYS A 154 -1.26 16.66 1.55
CA LYS A 154 -0.18 17.54 1.05
C LYS A 154 0.86 17.85 2.11
N THR A 155 0.44 18.08 3.35
CA THR A 155 1.35 18.37 4.45
C THR A 155 2.23 17.17 4.76
N VAL A 156 1.66 15.97 4.86
CA VAL A 156 2.42 14.72 5.07
C VAL A 156 3.42 14.48 3.94
N LEU A 157 2.98 14.63 2.68
CA LEU A 157 3.85 14.47 1.51
C LEU A 157 4.99 15.48 1.50
N SER A 158 4.79 16.70 2.00
CA SER A 158 5.84 17.72 2.07
C SER A 158 6.97 17.40 3.06
N PHE A 159 6.77 16.43 3.96
CA PHE A 159 7.81 15.97 4.88
C PHE A 159 8.81 15.01 4.22
N ALA A 160 8.45 14.42 3.08
CA ALA A 160 9.30 13.46 2.39
C ALA A 160 10.27 14.16 1.42
N ASP A 161 11.52 13.71 1.40
CA ASP A 161 12.53 14.11 0.42
C ASP A 161 12.15 13.59 -0.98
N ARG A 162 11.54 12.40 -1.02
CA ARG A 162 11.13 11.74 -2.25
C ARG A 162 9.74 11.14 -2.15
N ILE A 163 8.91 11.48 -3.13
CA ILE A 163 7.59 10.91 -3.31
C ILE A 163 7.61 10.03 -4.57
N ILE A 164 7.24 8.77 -4.42
CA ILE A 164 7.01 7.84 -5.53
C ILE A 164 5.51 7.82 -5.78
N ASP A 165 5.05 8.69 -6.67
CA ASP A 165 3.64 8.79 -7.01
C ASP A 165 3.25 7.74 -8.06
N LEU A 166 2.35 6.83 -7.69
CA LEU A 166 1.84 5.79 -8.55
C LEU A 166 0.62 6.32 -9.31
N PRO A 167 0.50 6.00 -10.60
CA PRO A 167 -0.67 6.37 -11.36
C PRO A 167 -1.89 5.73 -10.72
N VAL A 168 -2.99 6.50 -10.67
CA VAL A 168 -4.29 5.95 -10.26
C VAL A 168 -4.60 4.82 -11.24
N GLN A 169 -4.72 3.59 -10.73
CA GLN A 169 -5.02 2.45 -11.56
C GLN A 169 -6.50 2.58 -11.91
N LYS A 170 -6.78 3.25 -13.04
CA LYS A 170 -8.14 3.37 -13.57
C LYS A 170 -8.76 1.99 -13.54
N SER A 171 -9.93 1.88 -12.93
CA SER A 171 -10.57 0.60 -12.77
C SER A 171 -10.76 -0.03 -14.15
N ARG A 172 -10.71 -1.36 -14.24
CA ARG A 172 -11.05 -2.07 -15.49
C ARG A 172 -12.43 -1.66 -16.03
N TRP A 173 -13.31 -1.17 -15.15
CA TRP A 173 -14.62 -0.59 -15.49
C TRP A 173 -14.51 0.75 -16.22
N ASP A 174 -13.54 1.60 -15.89
CA ASP A 174 -13.28 2.84 -16.61
C ASP A 174 -12.67 2.61 -18.00
N GLU A 175 -11.96 1.49 -18.18
CA GLU A 175 -11.52 1.03 -19.51
C GLU A 175 -12.68 0.42 -20.31
N TRP A 176 -13.57 -0.35 -19.66
CA TRP A 176 -14.80 -0.87 -20.28
C TRP A 176 -15.74 0.26 -20.74
N ASN A 177 -15.90 1.30 -19.93
CA ASN A 177 -16.74 2.46 -20.28
C ASN A 177 -16.15 3.31 -21.41
N ARG A 178 -14.88 3.09 -21.78
CA ARG A 178 -14.21 3.72 -22.91
C ARG A 178 -14.11 2.81 -24.13
N MET A 179 -14.48 1.53 -24.04
CA MET A 179 -14.57 0.67 -25.22
C MET A 179 -15.65 1.22 -26.13
N THR A 180 -15.23 1.73 -27.28
CA THR A 180 -16.16 2.07 -28.33
C THR A 180 -16.68 0.79 -28.98
N PHE A 181 -17.85 0.85 -29.65
CA PHE A 181 -18.35 -0.28 -30.43
C PHE A 181 -17.29 -0.85 -31.40
N ASN A 182 -16.42 0.01 -31.93
CA ASN A 182 -15.33 -0.40 -32.81
C ASN A 182 -14.26 -1.25 -32.10
N ASP A 183 -13.98 -1.00 -30.81
CA ASP A 183 -12.99 -1.77 -30.05
C ASP A 183 -13.50 -3.18 -29.72
N LEU A 184 -14.81 -3.33 -29.47
CA LEU A 184 -15.46 -4.64 -29.30
C LEU A 184 -15.36 -5.52 -30.54
N PHE A 185 -15.41 -4.91 -31.74
CA PHE A 185 -15.26 -5.61 -33.02
C PHE A 185 -13.80 -5.66 -33.54
N ALA A 186 -12.88 -4.90 -32.93
CA ALA A 186 -11.45 -4.96 -33.23
C ALA A 186 -10.74 -6.13 -32.52
N ILE A 187 -11.39 -6.78 -31.56
CA ILE A 187 -10.88 -8.01 -30.95
C ILE A 187 -10.82 -9.08 -32.05
N ARG A 188 -9.63 -9.32 -32.59
CA ARG A 188 -9.30 -10.43 -33.51
C ARG A 188 -9.39 -11.80 -32.83
N SER A 189 -10.46 -12.06 -32.08
CA SER A 189 -10.75 -13.37 -31.50
C SER A 189 -11.86 -14.02 -32.34
N PRO A 190 -11.52 -14.96 -33.23
CA PRO A 190 -12.52 -15.68 -34.02
C PRO A 190 -13.57 -16.39 -33.15
N LEU A 191 -13.22 -16.72 -31.90
CA LEU A 191 -14.14 -17.31 -30.91
C LEU A 191 -15.30 -16.38 -30.53
N LEU A 192 -15.03 -15.09 -30.27
CA LEU A 192 -16.09 -14.14 -29.91
C LEU A 192 -17.05 -13.91 -31.08
N TYR A 193 -16.54 -13.87 -32.31
CA TYR A 193 -17.36 -13.77 -33.51
C TYR A 193 -18.29 -14.99 -33.68
N ILE A 194 -17.77 -16.20 -33.44
CA ILE A 194 -18.57 -17.43 -33.48
C ILE A 194 -19.67 -17.41 -32.42
N ILE A 195 -19.33 -17.04 -31.17
CA ILE A 195 -20.31 -16.97 -30.07
C ILE A 195 -21.43 -15.98 -30.42
N PHE A 196 -21.08 -14.79 -30.90
CA PHE A 196 -22.05 -13.77 -31.27
C PHE A 196 -22.96 -14.21 -32.42
N THR A 197 -22.39 -14.88 -33.43
CA THR A 197 -23.14 -15.40 -34.58
C THR A 197 -24.11 -16.50 -34.16
N VAL A 198 -23.67 -17.43 -33.31
CA VAL A 198 -24.53 -18.49 -32.76
C VAL A 198 -25.70 -17.88 -31.97
N GLN A 199 -25.42 -16.88 -31.14
CA GLN A 199 -26.44 -16.21 -30.34
C GLN A 199 -27.47 -15.48 -31.23
N LEU A 200 -27.03 -14.85 -32.32
CA LEU A 200 -27.91 -14.19 -33.29
C LEU A 200 -28.82 -15.21 -34.01
N VAL A 201 -28.28 -16.39 -34.37
CA VAL A 201 -29.05 -17.45 -35.04
C VAL A 201 -30.11 -18.01 -34.09
N ILE A 202 -29.74 -18.28 -32.83
CA ILE A 202 -30.69 -18.77 -31.80
C ILE A 202 -31.81 -17.75 -31.59
N ALA A 203 -31.47 -16.46 -31.44
CA ALA A 203 -32.46 -15.40 -31.27
C ALA A 203 -33.42 -15.32 -32.48
N SER A 204 -32.88 -15.45 -33.69
CA SER A 204 -33.68 -15.42 -34.93
C SER A 204 -34.66 -16.61 -35.00
N ILE A 205 -34.20 -17.82 -34.62
CA ILE A 205 -35.05 -19.00 -34.56
C ILE A 205 -36.17 -18.83 -33.54
N LEU A 206 -35.87 -18.30 -32.35
CA LEU A 206 -36.86 -18.05 -31.31
C LEU A 206 -37.93 -17.06 -31.77
N VAL A 207 -37.54 -15.99 -32.47
CA VAL A 207 -38.49 -15.02 -33.04
C VAL A 207 -39.40 -15.70 -34.08
N LEU A 208 -38.85 -16.53 -34.96
CA LEU A 208 -39.64 -17.28 -35.95
C LEU A 208 -40.62 -18.25 -35.28
N ILE A 209 -40.21 -18.95 -34.22
CA ILE A 209 -41.09 -19.83 -33.44
C ILE A 209 -42.21 -19.02 -32.80
N MET A 210 -41.91 -17.87 -32.19
CA MET A 210 -42.93 -17.01 -31.60
C MET A 210 -43.92 -16.49 -32.64
N LEU A 211 -43.45 -16.05 -33.82
CA LEU A 211 -44.31 -15.59 -34.90
C LEU A 211 -45.21 -16.72 -35.44
N TYR A 212 -44.68 -17.93 -35.58
CA TYR A 212 -45.44 -19.09 -36.02
C TYR A 212 -46.52 -19.50 -35.00
N LEU A 213 -46.18 -19.49 -33.70
CA LEU A 213 -47.14 -19.75 -32.62
C LEU A 213 -48.22 -18.68 -32.60
N PHE A 214 -47.84 -17.40 -32.74
CA PHE A 214 -48.78 -16.28 -32.78
C PHE A 214 -49.73 -16.36 -33.98
N TRP A 215 -49.26 -16.77 -35.15
CA TRP A 215 -50.11 -16.95 -36.34
C TRP A 215 -51.15 -18.07 -36.19
N LYS A 216 -50.86 -19.09 -35.38
CA LYS A 216 -51.76 -20.24 -35.18
C LYS A 216 -52.86 -20.00 -34.14
N VAL A 217 -52.76 -18.94 -33.34
CA VAL A 217 -53.78 -18.50 -32.38
C VAL A 217 -54.77 -17.59 -33.07
#